data_AF-A0A552V1H2-F1
#
_entry.id   AF-A0A552V1H2-F1
#
_cell.length_a   1.000
_cell.length_b   1.000
_cell.length_c   1.000
_cell.angle_alpha   90.00
_cell.angle_beta   90.00
_cell.angle_gamma   90.00
#
_symmetry.space_group_name_H-M   'P 1'
#
loop_
_entity.id
_entity.type
_entity.pdbx_description
1 polymer ?
#
loop_
_entity_poly.entity_id
_entity_poly.type
_entity_poly.pdbx_seq_one_letter_code
_entity_poly.pdbx_strand_id
1 'polypeptide(L)'
;MKNILTLLIFIASFTLNAQEINKATIFKSDSIIYLNAVMRLDHKIVGYEKPDAKSRKMILLSIFTSDVENNPYNCPFGAYYDTTHMDGLTIKCLATQDNFIKAALLNDNQTKAVVYFEKNWVEWQED
;
A
#
# COMPACT_ATOMS: atom_id res chain seq x y z
N MET A 1 -49.05 18.87 36.94
CA MET A 1 -48.33 17.58 36.87
C MET A 1 -47.93 17.30 35.43
N LYS A 2 -46.64 17.43 35.08
CA LYS A 2 -46.02 16.80 33.91
C LYS A 2 -44.52 16.79 34.16
N ASN A 3 -44.02 15.61 34.49
CA ASN A 3 -42.62 15.34 34.82
C ASN A 3 -41.79 15.45 33.53
N ILE A 4 -40.80 16.33 33.54
CA ILE A 4 -39.76 16.38 32.50
C ILE A 4 -38.72 15.31 32.87
N LEU A 5 -38.64 14.27 32.06
CA LEU A 5 -37.67 13.20 32.17
C LEU A 5 -36.36 13.69 31.52
N THR A 6 -35.37 14.05 32.33
CA THR A 6 -34.02 14.40 31.88
C THR A 6 -33.31 13.15 31.37
N LEU A 7 -33.06 13.08 30.07
CA LEU A 7 -32.30 11.99 29.44
C LEU A 7 -30.79 12.24 29.61
N LEU A 8 -30.14 11.44 30.45
CA LEU A 8 -28.69 11.40 30.61
C LEU A 8 -28.07 10.65 29.40
N ILE A 9 -27.34 11.37 28.56
CA ILE A 9 -26.54 10.78 27.48
C ILE A 9 -25.21 10.31 28.08
N PHE A 10 -25.04 8.99 28.19
CA PHE A 10 -23.75 8.36 28.46
C PHE A 10 -22.89 8.44 27.19
N ILE A 11 -21.80 9.20 27.22
CA ILE A 11 -20.79 9.18 26.15
C ILE A 11 -19.81 8.07 26.49
N ALA A 12 -19.88 6.96 25.75
CA ALA A 12 -18.85 5.93 25.79
C ALA A 12 -17.62 6.43 25.02
N SER A 13 -16.49 6.60 25.70
CA SER A 13 -15.20 6.88 25.06
C SER A 13 -14.76 5.64 24.28
N PHE A 14 -14.86 5.68 22.96
CA PHE A 14 -14.26 4.67 22.08
C PHE A 14 -12.75 4.88 22.04
N THR A 15 -11.98 3.92 22.55
CA THR A 15 -10.54 3.81 22.26
C THR A 15 -10.38 3.24 20.85
N LEU A 16 -10.01 4.10 19.89
CA LEU A 16 -9.49 3.66 18.59
C LEU A 16 -8.17 2.93 18.84
N ASN A 17 -8.20 1.60 18.75
CA ASN A 17 -6.98 0.81 18.65
C ASN A 17 -6.38 1.13 17.27
N ALA A 18 -5.35 1.99 17.23
CA ALA A 18 -4.68 2.35 15.99
C ALA A 18 -3.97 1.09 15.47
N GLN A 19 -4.59 0.41 14.51
CA GLN A 19 -3.98 -0.71 13.82
C GLN A 19 -2.69 -0.19 13.14
N GLU A 20 -1.54 -0.73 13.54
CA GLU A 20 -0.27 -0.33 12.96
C GLU A 20 -0.18 -0.92 11.53
N ILE A 21 -0.11 -0.04 10.54
CA ILE A 21 -0.05 -0.39 9.11
C ILE A 21 1.40 -0.32 8.66
N ASN A 22 1.87 -1.33 7.92
CA ASN A 22 3.18 -1.29 7.28
C ASN A 22 3.11 -0.47 5.99
N LYS A 23 3.95 0.57 5.89
CA LYS A 23 4.06 1.40 4.69
C LYS A 23 5.35 1.08 3.97
N ALA A 24 5.33 1.23 2.65
CA ALA A 24 6.55 1.15 1.86
C ALA A 24 7.33 2.47 1.96
N THR A 25 8.63 2.37 2.17
CA THR A 25 9.54 3.51 2.22
C THR A 25 9.99 3.89 0.81
N ILE A 26 10.02 5.18 0.52
CA ILE A 26 10.68 5.74 -0.66
C ILE A 26 11.92 6.50 -0.19
N PHE A 27 13.11 6.03 -0.53
CA PHE A 27 14.35 6.73 -0.22
C PHE A 27 14.57 7.91 -1.18
N LYS A 28 15.02 9.03 -0.64
CA LYS A 28 15.24 10.25 -1.43
C LYS A 28 16.46 10.17 -2.34
N SER A 29 17.49 9.39 -2.01
CA SER A 29 18.68 9.20 -2.85
C SER A 29 18.37 8.64 -4.23
N ASP A 30 17.53 7.59 -4.29
CA ASP A 30 17.35 6.77 -5.50
C ASP A 30 15.88 6.69 -5.98
N SER A 31 14.95 7.17 -5.15
CA SER A 31 13.50 7.07 -5.35
C SER A 31 12.98 5.64 -5.47
N ILE A 32 13.71 4.64 -4.98
CA ILE A 32 13.28 3.25 -4.97
C ILE A 32 12.29 3.04 -3.84
N ILE A 33 11.22 2.33 -4.14
CA ILE A 33 10.20 1.93 -3.18
C ILE A 33 10.63 0.59 -2.58
N TYR A 34 10.86 0.59 -1.27
CA TYR A 34 11.18 -0.60 -0.49
C TYR A 34 10.06 -0.90 0.49
N LEU A 35 9.69 -2.16 0.56
CA LEU A 35 8.85 -2.72 1.61
C LEU A 35 9.59 -3.93 2.16
N ASN A 36 9.75 -3.97 3.48
CA ASN A 36 10.12 -5.18 4.21
C ASN A 36 8.86 -5.68 4.93
N ALA A 37 8.51 -6.95 4.77
CA ALA A 37 7.34 -7.51 5.43
C ALA A 37 7.61 -7.66 6.94
N VAL A 38 6.99 -6.79 7.74
CA VAL A 38 6.98 -6.94 9.20
C VAL A 38 5.71 -7.71 9.59
N MET A 39 5.84 -8.98 9.99
CA MET A 39 4.68 -9.88 10.24
C MET A 39 3.64 -9.36 11.25
N ARG A 40 3.99 -8.35 12.06
CA ARG A 40 3.08 -7.74 13.06
C ARG A 40 2.26 -6.58 12.50
N LEU A 41 2.61 -6.10 11.31
CA LEU A 41 2.03 -4.92 10.70
C LEU A 41 1.29 -5.32 9.43
N ASP A 42 0.04 -4.88 9.31
CA ASP A 42 -0.76 -5.23 8.14
C ASP A 42 -0.37 -4.35 6.94
N HIS A 43 -0.25 -4.97 5.77
CA HIS A 43 -0.21 -4.25 4.50
C HIS A 43 -0.88 -5.03 3.37
N LYS A 44 -1.50 -4.26 2.48
CA LYS A 44 -2.03 -4.74 1.21
C LYS A 44 -1.92 -3.61 0.19
N ILE A 45 -0.73 -3.46 -0.38
CA ILE A 45 -0.36 -2.37 -1.28
C ILE A 45 -0.58 -2.84 -2.71
N VAL A 46 -1.52 -2.22 -3.41
CA VAL A 46 -1.87 -2.56 -4.79
C VAL A 46 -1.29 -1.51 -5.74
N GLY A 47 -0.58 -1.97 -6.77
CA GLY A 47 -0.20 -1.13 -7.91
C GLY A 47 -1.24 -1.26 -9.01
N TYR A 48 -1.77 -0.13 -9.45
CA TYR A 48 -2.87 -0.02 -10.41
C TYR A 48 -2.37 0.43 -11.80
N GLU A 49 -3.10 0.10 -12.85
CA GLU A 49 -2.76 0.49 -14.24
C GLU A 49 -2.97 2.00 -14.49
N LYS A 50 -3.93 2.60 -13.78
CA LYS A 50 -4.27 4.02 -13.82
C LYS A 50 -4.29 4.56 -12.38
N PRO A 51 -4.25 5.89 -12.17
CA PRO A 51 -4.42 6.50 -10.85
C PRO A 51 -5.90 6.39 -10.38
N ASP A 52 -6.38 5.16 -10.29
CA ASP A 52 -7.75 4.77 -9.93
C ASP A 52 -7.71 3.37 -9.31
N ALA A 53 -8.15 3.25 -8.06
CA ALA A 53 -8.20 2.00 -7.31
C ALA A 53 -9.20 0.97 -7.89
N LYS A 54 -10.08 1.39 -8.81
CA LYS A 54 -10.97 0.51 -9.57
C LYS A 54 -10.34 -0.02 -10.86
N SER A 55 -9.18 0.50 -11.26
CA SER A 55 -8.49 0.03 -12.46
C SER A 55 -7.82 -1.33 -12.24
N ARG A 56 -7.27 -1.89 -13.33
CA ARG A 56 -6.63 -3.21 -13.29
C ARG A 56 -5.50 -3.23 -12.27
N LYS A 57 -5.45 -4.29 -11.46
CA LYS A 57 -4.34 -4.57 -10.54
C LYS A 57 -3.16 -5.09 -11.35
N MET A 58 -2.04 -4.40 -11.24
CA MET A 58 -0.81 -4.67 -12.00
C MET A 58 0.19 -5.49 -11.19
N ILE A 59 0.33 -5.15 -9.91
CA ILE A 59 1.21 -5.80 -8.93
C ILE A 59 0.57 -5.70 -7.54
N LEU A 60 0.87 -6.66 -6.66
CA LEU A 60 0.39 -6.67 -5.27
C LEU A 60 1.54 -6.96 -4.30
N LEU A 61 1.63 -6.17 -3.23
CA LEU A 61 2.45 -6.46 -2.06
C LEU A 61 1.53 -6.69 -0.87
N SER A 62 1.50 -7.89 -0.29
CA SER A 62 0.57 -8.24 0.79
C SER A 62 1.21 -9.18 1.79
N ILE A 63 0.96 -8.95 3.09
CA ILE A 63 1.43 -9.86 4.14
C ILE A 63 0.63 -11.18 4.15
N PHE A 64 -0.56 -11.20 3.54
CA PHE A 64 -1.44 -12.36 3.57
C PHE A 64 -1.09 -13.36 2.48
N THR A 65 -0.78 -14.60 2.85
CA THR A 65 -0.52 -15.69 1.90
C THR A 65 -1.68 -15.88 0.92
N SER A 66 -2.93 -15.72 1.37
CA SER A 66 -4.11 -15.82 0.51
C SER A 66 -4.19 -14.76 -0.59
N ASP A 67 -3.41 -13.68 -0.48
CA ASP A 67 -3.31 -12.64 -1.50
C ASP A 67 -2.12 -12.84 -2.45
N VAL A 68 -1.14 -13.66 -2.04
CA VAL A 68 0.16 -13.82 -2.72
C VAL A 68 0.24 -15.16 -3.45
N GLU A 69 -0.11 -16.25 -2.75
CA GLU A 69 0.04 -17.61 -3.23
C GLU A 69 -0.76 -17.82 -4.52
N ASN A 70 -0.08 -18.29 -5.57
CA ASN A 70 -0.65 -18.49 -6.91
C ASN A 70 -1.22 -17.22 -7.58
N ASN A 71 -0.90 -16.01 -7.08
CA ASN A 71 -1.32 -14.73 -7.66
C ASN A 71 -2.84 -14.68 -7.95
N PRO A 72 -3.70 -14.74 -6.93
CA PRO A 72 -5.15 -14.94 -7.08
C PRO A 72 -5.85 -13.77 -7.80
N TYR A 73 -5.21 -12.58 -7.78
CA TYR A 73 -5.69 -11.39 -8.47
C TYR A 73 -5.23 -11.30 -9.93
N ASN A 74 -4.46 -12.28 -10.42
CA ASN A 74 -3.90 -12.32 -11.77
C ASN A 74 -3.15 -11.04 -12.15
N CYS A 75 -2.39 -10.48 -11.19
CA CYS A 75 -1.54 -9.32 -11.40
C CYS A 75 -0.47 -9.66 -12.45
N PRO A 76 -0.37 -8.95 -13.59
CA PRO A 76 0.63 -9.18 -14.63
C PRO A 76 2.08 -9.20 -14.15
N PHE A 77 2.39 -8.43 -13.10
CA PHE A 77 3.72 -8.34 -12.52
C PHE A 77 3.87 -9.15 -11.23
N GLY A 78 2.88 -9.97 -10.88
CA GLY A 78 2.90 -10.87 -9.74
C GLY A 78 2.31 -10.28 -8.45
N ALA A 79 2.30 -11.13 -7.43
CA ALA A 79 1.94 -10.79 -6.06
C ALA A 79 3.07 -11.28 -5.14
N TYR A 80 3.49 -10.46 -4.18
CA TYR A 80 4.65 -10.72 -3.34
C TYR A 80 4.36 -10.33 -1.89
N TYR A 81 5.11 -10.89 -0.96
CA TYR A 81 5.03 -10.47 0.45
C TYR A 81 5.63 -9.08 0.66
N ASP A 82 6.72 -8.79 -0.04
CA ASP A 82 7.49 -7.57 0.08
C ASP A 82 8.33 -7.32 -1.17
N THR A 83 9.15 -6.27 -1.17
CA THR A 83 9.98 -5.91 -2.34
C THR A 83 11.26 -6.74 -2.49
N THR A 84 11.66 -7.50 -1.46
CA THR A 84 12.91 -8.26 -1.46
C THR A 84 12.82 -9.57 -2.25
N HIS A 85 11.60 -10.05 -2.50
CA HIS A 85 11.31 -11.31 -3.19
C HIS A 85 10.74 -11.11 -4.61
N MET A 86 10.98 -9.95 -5.23
CA MET A 86 10.42 -9.58 -6.53
C MET A 86 11.27 -10.03 -7.74
N ASP A 87 12.10 -11.08 -7.61
CA ASP A 87 12.90 -11.70 -8.69
C ASP A 87 13.41 -10.73 -9.79
N GLY A 88 14.26 -9.78 -9.39
CA GLY A 88 14.88 -8.82 -10.31
C GLY A 88 13.98 -7.65 -10.76
N LEU A 89 12.74 -7.57 -10.25
CA LEU A 89 11.86 -6.42 -10.42
C LEU A 89 12.10 -5.39 -9.30
N THR A 90 12.30 -4.13 -9.69
CA THR A 90 12.46 -2.99 -8.78
C THR A 90 11.36 -1.98 -9.05
N ILE A 91 10.88 -1.30 -8.01
CA ILE A 91 9.85 -0.26 -8.12
C ILE A 91 10.50 1.09 -7.87
N LYS A 92 10.44 1.99 -8.85
CA LYS A 92 11.00 3.34 -8.75
C LYS A 92 9.91 4.41 -8.82
N CYS A 93 9.78 5.24 -7.80
CA CYS A 93 8.93 6.41 -7.80
C CYS A 93 9.38 7.40 -8.89
N LEU A 94 8.43 7.88 -9.69
CA LEU A 94 8.66 8.88 -10.75
C LEU A 94 8.08 10.24 -10.38
N ALA A 95 6.88 10.25 -9.79
CA ALA A 95 6.17 11.46 -9.42
C ALA A 95 5.00 11.15 -8.46
N THR A 96 4.55 12.18 -7.74
CA THR A 96 3.25 12.18 -7.07
C THR A 96 2.20 12.77 -8.01
N GLN A 97 1.03 12.12 -8.12
CA GLN A 97 -0.10 12.57 -8.92
C GLN A 97 -1.40 12.39 -8.11
N ASP A 98 -2.00 13.50 -7.68
CA ASP A 98 -3.21 13.53 -6.86
C ASP A 98 -3.09 12.69 -5.57
N ASN A 99 -3.83 11.58 -5.50
CA ASN A 99 -3.81 10.63 -4.38
C ASN A 99 -2.92 9.41 -4.64
N PHE A 100 -2.15 9.42 -5.72
CA PHE A 100 -1.31 8.32 -6.15
C PHE A 100 0.16 8.71 -6.28
N ILE A 101 1.03 7.71 -6.18
CA ILE A 101 2.41 7.74 -6.65
C ILE A 101 2.45 7.04 -8.00
N LYS A 102 3.00 7.73 -9.00
CA LYS A 102 3.36 7.14 -10.29
C LYS A 102 4.73 6.50 -10.14
N ALA A 103 4.83 5.21 -10.43
CA ALA A 103 6.07 4.45 -10.31
C ALA A 103 6.36 3.62 -11.57
N ALA A 104 7.64 3.40 -11.86
CA ALA A 104 8.11 2.47 -12.88
C ALA A 104 8.41 1.12 -12.24
N LEU A 105 7.96 0.05 -12.88
CA LEU A 105 8.45 -1.31 -12.65
C LEU A 105 9.65 -1.54 -13.58
N LEU A 106 10.82 -1.80 -13.00
CA LEU A 106 12.09 -1.96 -13.70
C LEU A 106 12.57 -3.40 -13.55
N ASN A 107 13.08 -3.99 -14.62
CA ASN A 107 13.83 -5.24 -14.55
C ASN A 107 15.08 -5.06 -15.43
N ASP A 108 16.26 -5.31 -14.85
CA ASP A 108 17.57 -4.98 -15.43
C ASP A 108 17.67 -3.53 -15.93
N ASN A 109 17.19 -2.58 -15.12
CA ASN A 109 17.09 -1.14 -15.44
C ASN A 109 16.19 -0.78 -16.64
N GLN A 110 15.48 -1.74 -17.23
CA GLN A 110 14.50 -1.50 -18.28
C GLN A 110 13.10 -1.34 -17.69
N THR A 111 12.41 -0.27 -18.05
CA THR A 111 11.01 -0.08 -17.68
C THR A 111 10.12 -1.12 -18.36
N LYS A 112 9.44 -1.94 -17.55
CA LYS A 112 8.46 -2.93 -18.02
C LYS A 112 7.03 -2.39 -17.99
N ALA A 113 6.72 -1.55 -17.00
CA ALA A 113 5.44 -0.84 -16.93
C ALA A 113 5.51 0.39 -16.04
N VAL A 114 4.48 1.23 -16.16
CA VAL A 114 4.13 2.26 -15.17
C VAL A 114 2.94 1.76 -14.37
N VAL A 115 3.00 1.93 -13.05
CA VAL A 115 1.94 1.59 -12.11
C VAL A 115 1.68 2.74 -11.15
N TYR A 116 0.51 2.72 -10.52
CA TYR A 116 0.06 3.75 -9.61
C TYR A 116 -0.27 3.15 -8.24
N PHE A 117 0.36 3.64 -7.18
CA PHE A 117 0.10 3.21 -5.80
C PHE A 117 -0.62 4.32 -5.04
N GLU A 118 -1.59 4.02 -4.17
CA GLU A 118 -2.19 5.07 -3.34
C GLU A 118 -1.14 5.64 -2.37
N LYS A 119 -1.05 6.97 -2.28
CA LYS A 119 -0.02 7.67 -1.49
C LYS A 119 -0.01 7.29 -0.01
N ASN A 120 -1.15 6.84 0.52
CA ASN A 120 -1.30 6.47 1.93
C ASN A 120 -0.49 5.21 2.29
N TRP A 121 -0.09 4.41 1.31
CA TRP A 121 0.73 3.21 1.47
C TRP A 121 2.23 3.47 1.45
N VAL A 122 2.66 4.72 1.21
CA VAL A 122 4.07 5.05 1.14
C VAL A 122 4.46 6.16 2.12
N GLU A 123 5.74 6.21 2.46
CA GLU A 123 6.34 7.30 3.21
C GLU A 123 7.73 7.61 2.68
N TRP A 124 8.13 8.88 2.77
CA TRP A 124 9.44 9.34 2.32
C TRP A 124 10.43 9.32 3.47
N GLN A 125 11.65 8.84 3.21
CA GLN A 125 12.72 8.80 4.19
C GLN A 125 14.02 9.38 3.60
N GLU A 126 14.76 10.10 4.44
CA GLU A 126 16.15 10.48 4.14
C GLU A 126 17.06 9.26 4.34
N ASP A 127 18.16 9.17 3.60
CA ASP A 127 19.17 8.12 3.78
C ASP A 127 19.97 8.29 5.09
#